data_AF-S9VYR4-F1
#
_entry.id   AF-S9VYR4-F1
#
_cell.length_a   1.000
_cell.length_b   1.000
_cell.length_c   1.000
_cell.angle_alpha   90.00
_cell.angle_beta   90.00
_cell.angle_gamma   90.00
#
_symmetry.space_group_name_H-M   'P 1'
#
loop_
_entity.id
_entity.type
_entity.pdbx_description
1 polymer ?
#
loop_
_entity_poly.entity_id
_entity_poly.type
_entity_poly.pdbx_seq_one_letter_code
_entity_poly.pdbx_strand_id
1 'polypeptide(L)'
;MSAGSPDTVKHVQADHIVCHAKSSPPLPLGVIPSITKNTTVPLDHRAQSTHGSLTTKFYYYIQNVYTTVRMPNAPLMHGYQMTAEYAQVSSRPGISIEYAVSGFAAQCLRSYASPSHFLVHLCAVAGGVYTVASFLEAGVEILEKQRKRQQRSVANAQNTAAALAQNVAS
;
A
#
# COMPACT_ATOMS: atom_id res chain seq x y z
N MET A 1 7.77 -61.34 37.16
CA MET A 1 7.64 -60.51 35.95
C MET A 1 6.89 -59.26 36.38
N SER A 2 7.60 -58.16 36.60
CA SER A 2 7.00 -56.91 37.10
C SER A 2 6.57 -56.06 35.90
N ALA A 3 5.28 -55.71 35.86
CA ALA A 3 4.70 -54.87 34.83
C ALA A 3 5.25 -53.44 34.98
N GLY A 4 6.08 -53.01 34.03
CA GLY A 4 6.54 -51.63 33.93
C GLY A 4 5.36 -50.71 33.65
N SER A 5 5.11 -49.79 34.58
CA SER A 5 4.13 -48.72 34.47
C SER A 5 4.42 -47.89 33.21
N PRO A 6 3.40 -47.53 32.39
CA PRO A 6 3.62 -46.66 31.25
C PRO A 6 4.00 -45.27 31.75
N ASP A 7 5.22 -44.83 31.43
CA ASP A 7 5.70 -43.48 31.69
C ASP A 7 4.71 -42.47 31.10
N THR A 8 4.02 -41.77 32.00
CA THR A 8 3.16 -40.66 31.62
C THR A 8 4.07 -39.53 31.17
N VAL A 9 4.29 -39.40 29.85
CA VAL A 9 5.02 -38.28 29.26
C VAL A 9 4.26 -37.01 29.63
N LYS A 10 4.74 -36.30 30.64
CA LYS A 10 4.22 -34.97 30.99
C LYS A 10 4.63 -34.04 29.85
N HIS A 11 3.70 -33.75 28.96
CA HIS A 11 3.84 -32.68 27.98
C HIS A 11 4.07 -31.38 28.75
N VAL A 12 5.28 -30.83 28.66
CA VAL A 12 5.56 -29.51 29.22
C VAL A 12 5.24 -28.48 28.14
N GLN A 13 4.37 -27.56 28.52
CA GLN A 13 3.90 -26.45 27.73
C GLN A 13 4.46 -25.17 28.34
N ALA A 14 5.13 -24.36 27.52
CA ALA A 14 5.65 -23.06 27.92
C ALA A 14 4.94 -21.99 27.09
N ASP A 15 4.07 -21.24 27.77
CA ASP A 15 3.22 -20.23 27.16
C ASP A 15 3.42 -18.89 27.86
N HIS A 16 3.49 -17.82 27.07
CA HIS A 16 3.45 -16.47 27.61
C HIS A 16 2.85 -15.48 26.62
N ILE A 17 2.38 -14.36 27.17
CA ILE A 17 1.82 -13.25 26.40
C ILE A 17 2.56 -11.99 26.82
N VAL A 18 3.10 -11.26 25.85
CA VAL A 18 3.61 -9.92 26.09
C VAL A 18 2.41 -8.97 26.10
N CYS A 19 1.99 -8.57 27.31
CA CYS A 19 0.82 -7.71 27.47
C CYS A 19 1.10 -6.27 27.03
N HIS A 20 2.25 -5.71 27.43
CA HIS A 20 2.65 -4.35 27.09
C HIS A 20 4.17 -4.21 26.94
N ALA A 21 4.61 -3.69 25.80
CA ALA A 21 5.99 -3.27 25.55
C ALA A 21 5.96 -1.89 24.90
N LYS A 22 6.30 -0.85 25.67
CA LYS A 22 6.16 0.57 25.31
C LYS A 22 7.44 1.32 25.61
N SER A 23 7.76 2.30 24.77
CA SER A 23 8.84 3.26 24.99
C SER A 23 8.28 4.58 25.52
N SER A 24 9.10 5.33 26.26
CA SER A 24 8.73 6.62 26.85
C SER A 24 9.73 7.71 26.44
N PRO A 25 9.28 8.89 25.96
CA PRO A 25 7.88 9.26 25.72
C PRO A 25 7.30 8.60 24.45
N PRO A 26 6.01 8.21 24.45
CA PRO A 26 5.37 7.59 23.29
C PRO A 26 5.07 8.63 22.21
N LEU A 27 5.25 8.24 20.95
CA LEU A 27 4.82 9.07 19.82
C LEU A 27 3.31 8.99 19.63
N PRO A 28 2.63 10.11 19.35
CA PRO A 28 1.21 10.11 19.02
C PRO A 28 0.96 9.36 17.70
N LEU A 29 0.01 8.43 17.73
CA LEU A 29 -0.39 7.64 16.58
C LEU A 29 -1.11 8.50 15.52
N GLY A 30 -0.90 8.18 14.24
CA GLY A 30 -1.64 8.82 13.12
C GLY A 30 -1.16 10.22 12.73
N VAL A 31 -0.16 10.78 13.42
CA VAL A 31 0.44 12.07 13.06
C VAL A 31 1.18 11.99 11.72
N ILE A 32 1.86 10.87 11.46
CA ILE A 32 2.49 10.52 10.19
C ILE A 32 2.03 9.10 9.83
N PRO A 33 1.73 8.82 8.55
CA PRO A 33 1.27 7.48 8.13
C PRO A 33 2.20 6.34 8.54
N SER A 34 3.50 6.60 8.63
CA SER A 34 4.52 5.62 9.06
C SER A 34 4.50 5.32 10.56
N ILE A 35 3.97 6.20 11.41
CA ILE A 35 3.87 5.98 12.86
C ILE A 35 2.54 5.27 13.15
N THR A 36 2.64 3.96 13.28
CA THR A 36 1.53 3.03 13.51
C THR A 36 1.63 2.35 14.88
N LYS A 37 0.58 1.62 15.28
CA LYS A 37 0.63 0.77 16.50
C LYS A 37 1.79 -0.23 16.44
N ASN A 38 2.08 -0.78 15.27
CA ASN A 38 3.16 -1.75 15.08
C ASN A 38 4.55 -1.13 15.28
N THR A 39 4.71 0.17 15.06
CA THR A 39 5.99 0.88 15.26
C THR A 39 6.12 1.51 16.64
N THR A 40 5.05 1.57 17.45
CA THR A 40 5.12 2.10 18.82
C THR A 40 5.05 1.01 19.89
N VAL A 41 4.38 -0.10 19.58
CA VAL A 41 4.19 -1.25 20.48
C VAL A 41 4.22 -2.58 19.71
N PRO A 42 5.36 -2.95 19.09
CA PRO A 42 5.45 -4.11 18.18
C PRO A 42 5.17 -5.47 18.84
N LEU A 43 5.27 -5.56 20.17
CA LEU A 43 5.06 -6.79 20.94
C LEU A 43 3.75 -6.80 21.74
N ASP A 44 2.90 -5.79 21.62
CA ASP A 44 1.61 -5.72 22.35
C ASP A 44 0.72 -6.92 21.96
N HIS A 45 0.18 -7.61 22.96
CA HIS A 45 -0.68 -8.80 22.83
C HIS A 45 -0.05 -10.01 22.11
N ARG A 46 1.28 -10.09 22.11
CA ARG A 46 1.98 -11.16 21.42
C ARG A 46 2.06 -12.42 22.28
N ALA A 47 1.35 -13.47 21.86
CA ALA A 47 1.40 -14.78 22.48
C ALA A 47 2.43 -15.69 21.78
N GLN A 48 3.19 -16.45 22.56
CA GLN A 48 3.98 -17.57 22.06
C GLN A 48 3.77 -18.79 22.94
N SER A 49 3.74 -19.95 22.30
CA SER A 49 3.56 -21.26 22.92
C SER A 49 4.52 -22.23 22.27
N THR A 50 5.07 -23.12 23.08
CA THR A 50 5.74 -24.33 22.58
C THR A 50 5.12 -25.55 23.24
N HIS A 51 4.86 -26.59 22.45
CA HIS A 51 4.33 -27.85 22.95
C HIS A 51 5.41 -28.92 22.89
N GLY A 52 5.77 -29.50 24.04
CA GLY A 52 6.66 -30.67 24.09
C GLY A 52 8.16 -30.39 24.07
N SER A 53 8.60 -29.14 24.23
CA SER A 53 10.02 -28.80 24.35
C SER A 53 10.34 -28.19 25.72
N LEU A 54 11.01 -28.99 26.55
CA LEU A 54 11.56 -28.61 27.87
C LEU A 54 12.74 -27.63 27.77
N THR A 55 13.24 -27.40 26.55
CA THR A 55 14.48 -26.65 26.27
C THR A 55 14.21 -25.47 25.35
N THR A 56 13.02 -24.87 25.38
CA THR A 56 12.75 -23.67 24.56
C THR A 56 13.02 -22.40 25.34
N LYS A 57 13.90 -21.56 24.82
CA LYS A 57 14.10 -20.19 25.25
C LYS A 57 13.44 -19.23 24.27
N PHE A 58 12.59 -18.34 24.77
CA PHE A 58 11.99 -17.27 23.99
C PHE A 58 12.88 -16.03 24.06
N TYR A 59 13.34 -15.57 22.91
CA TYR A 59 14.20 -14.40 22.79
C TYR A 59 13.44 -13.25 22.15
N TYR A 60 13.52 -12.07 22.74
CA TYR A 60 12.97 -10.83 22.24
C TYR A 60 14.05 -9.77 22.21
N TYR A 61 14.28 -9.19 21.04
CA TYR A 61 15.17 -8.05 20.88
C TYR A 61 14.34 -6.83 20.48
N ILE A 62 14.47 -5.76 21.25
CA ILE A 62 13.72 -4.52 21.07
C ILE A 62 14.70 -3.40 20.77
N GLN A 63 14.53 -2.71 19.64
CA GLN A 63 15.36 -1.56 19.31
C GLN A 63 14.52 -0.29 19.27
N ASN A 64 14.90 0.69 20.09
CA ASN A 64 14.25 1.99 20.17
C ASN A 64 14.94 2.98 19.24
N VAL A 65 14.17 3.64 18.38
CA VAL A 65 14.64 4.68 17.45
C VAL A 65 14.08 6.02 17.90
N TYR A 66 14.95 6.93 18.32
CA TYR A 66 14.53 8.29 18.64
C TYR A 66 13.99 8.96 17.37
N THR A 67 12.80 9.54 17.46
CA THR A 67 12.11 10.14 16.33
C THR A 67 11.63 11.54 16.69
N THR A 68 11.85 12.47 15.78
CA THR A 68 11.29 13.82 15.85
C THR A 68 10.32 14.04 14.71
N VAL A 69 9.21 14.72 15.00
CA VAL A 69 8.14 14.98 14.05
C VAL A 69 7.91 16.47 13.97
N ARG A 70 8.19 17.03 12.79
CA ARG A 70 7.95 18.44 12.49
C ARG A 70 6.69 18.56 11.65
N MET A 71 5.67 19.17 12.26
CA MET A 71 4.43 19.53 11.58
C MET A 71 4.44 21.04 11.25
N PRO A 72 3.81 21.45 10.14
CA PRO A 72 3.60 22.87 9.87
C PRO A 72 2.66 23.48 10.93
N ASN A 73 3.04 24.62 11.51
CA ASN A 73 2.26 25.36 12.52
C ASN A 73 2.02 24.64 13.85
N ALA A 74 2.82 23.61 14.17
CA ALA A 74 2.75 22.92 15.45
C ALA A 74 4.15 22.74 16.06
N PRO A 75 4.25 22.60 17.40
CA PRO A 75 5.53 22.39 18.06
C PRO A 75 6.18 21.09 17.60
N LEU A 76 7.51 21.04 17.70
CA LEU A 76 8.30 19.84 17.42
C LEU A 76 7.91 18.75 18.42
N MET A 77 7.40 17.63 17.92
CA MET A 77 7.13 16.45 18.75
C MET A 77 8.34 15.52 18.72
N HIS A 78 8.56 14.84 19.82
CA HIS A 78 9.65 13.88 19.98
C HIS A 78 9.14 12.64 20.72
N GLY A 79 9.76 11.50 20.44
CA GLY A 79 9.47 10.24 21.11
C GLY A 79 10.20 9.09 20.45
N TYR A 80 9.79 7.87 20.78
CA TYR A 80 10.46 6.68 20.29
C TYR A 80 9.54 5.82 19.42
N GLN A 81 10.11 5.34 18.32
CA GLN A 81 9.60 4.18 17.60
C GLN A 81 10.35 2.95 18.08
N MET A 82 9.73 1.79 17.94
CA MET A 82 10.25 0.51 18.40
C MET A 82 10.18 -0.47 17.23
N THR A 83 11.29 -1.14 16.97
CA THR A 83 11.31 -2.38 16.21
C THR A 83 11.50 -3.53 17.18
N ALA A 84 10.91 -4.68 16.89
CA ALA A 84 11.12 -5.86 17.70
C ALA A 84 11.29 -7.10 16.83
N GLU A 85 12.28 -7.89 17.20
CA GLU A 85 12.54 -9.21 16.66
C GLU A 85 12.36 -10.24 17.77
N TYR A 86 12.06 -11.47 17.36
CA TYR A 86 11.85 -12.55 18.29
C TYR A 86 12.30 -13.87 17.69
N ALA A 87 12.80 -14.76 18.53
CA ALA A 87 13.22 -16.08 18.13
C ALA A 87 12.91 -17.09 19.23
N GLN A 88 12.78 -18.35 18.82
CA GLN A 88 12.74 -19.48 19.74
C GLN A 88 14.04 -20.26 19.54
N VAL A 89 14.76 -20.50 20.62
CA VAL A 89 16.05 -21.18 20.56
C VAL A 89 16.03 -22.38 21.49
N SER A 90 16.49 -23.52 21.00
CA SER A 90 16.69 -24.73 21.79
C SER A 90 17.87 -24.53 22.75
N SER A 91 17.59 -24.13 23.98
CA SER A 91 18.56 -23.80 25.03
C SER A 91 17.97 -24.06 26.42
N ARG A 92 18.54 -23.46 27.47
CA ARG A 92 17.92 -23.48 28.81
C ARG A 92 16.57 -22.76 28.74
N PRO A 93 15.49 -23.35 29.29
CA PRO A 93 14.17 -22.76 29.21
C PRO A 93 14.15 -21.38 29.87
N GLY A 94 13.40 -20.45 29.27
CA GLY A 94 13.25 -19.11 29.82
C GLY A 94 12.83 -18.07 28.79
N ILE A 95 12.68 -16.84 29.26
CA ILE A 95 12.36 -15.67 28.44
C ILE A 95 13.53 -14.70 28.58
N SER A 96 14.03 -14.19 27.46
CA SER A 96 15.11 -13.21 27.40
C SER A 96 14.63 -12.02 26.62
N ILE A 97 14.75 -10.84 27.23
CA ILE A 97 14.36 -9.58 26.63
C ILE A 97 15.61 -8.72 26.63
N GLU A 98 16.09 -8.42 25.43
CA GLU A 98 17.18 -7.51 25.19
C GLU A 98 16.65 -6.23 24.56
N TYR A 99 17.22 -5.09 24.97
CA TYR A 99 16.84 -3.81 24.42
C TYR A 99 18.06 -2.96 24.08
N ALA A 100 17.97 -2.20 23.01
CA ALA A 100 18.99 -1.26 22.59
C ALA A 100 18.36 0.05 22.11
N VAL A 101 19.10 1.15 22.27
CA VAL A 101 18.77 2.42 21.62
C VAL A 101 19.57 2.49 20.32
N SER A 102 18.88 2.77 19.21
CA SER A 102 19.51 2.97 17.92
C SER A 102 20.46 4.16 17.95
N GLY A 103 21.63 4.03 17.32
CA GLY A 103 22.55 5.15 17.09
C GLY A 103 22.02 6.16 16.05
N PHE A 104 20.91 5.85 15.38
CA PHE A 104 20.27 6.71 14.40
C PHE A 104 18.99 7.35 14.98
N ALA A 105 18.75 8.60 14.59
CA ALA A 105 17.51 9.31 14.88
C ALA A 105 16.71 9.53 13.59
N ALA A 106 15.41 9.26 13.64
CA ALA A 106 14.49 9.53 12.54
C ALA A 106 13.96 10.96 12.62
N GLN A 107 13.95 11.66 11.48
CA GLN A 107 13.34 12.97 11.36
C GLN A 107 12.22 12.89 10.34
N CYS A 108 11.00 13.14 10.77
CA CYS A 108 9.83 13.10 9.91
C CYS A 108 9.31 14.52 9.68
N LEU A 109 9.26 14.91 8.41
CA LEU A 109 8.71 16.18 7.99
C LEU A 109 7.39 15.93 7.27
N ARG A 110 6.30 16.51 7.78
CA ARG A 110 5.03 16.49 7.07
C ARG A 110 4.98 17.66 6.09
N SER A 111 5.29 17.40 4.83
CA SER A 111 5.06 18.37 3.75
C SER A 111 3.63 18.22 3.23
N TYR A 112 2.92 19.33 3.09
CA TYR A 112 1.69 19.32 2.28
C TYR A 112 2.07 19.16 0.81
N ALA A 113 1.16 18.55 0.03
CA ALA A 113 1.30 18.54 -1.42
C ALA A 113 1.40 19.99 -1.91
N SER A 114 2.44 20.29 -2.66
CA SER A 114 2.63 21.64 -3.22
C SER A 114 1.46 21.98 -4.14
N PRO A 115 1.05 23.27 -4.22
CA PRO A 115 -0.02 23.71 -5.13
C PRO A 115 0.27 23.38 -6.61
N SER A 116 1.53 23.10 -6.96
CA SER A 116 1.91 22.57 -8.27
C SER A 116 1.24 21.24 -8.61
N HIS A 117 0.97 20.37 -7.64
CA HIS A 117 0.28 19.11 -7.88
C HIS A 117 -1.17 19.35 -8.33
N PHE A 118 -1.84 20.36 -7.75
CA PHE A 118 -3.17 20.77 -8.17
C PHE A 118 -3.19 21.31 -9.61
N LEU A 119 -2.21 22.12 -9.99
CA LEU A 119 -2.10 22.66 -11.35
C LEU A 119 -1.87 21.56 -12.40
N VAL A 120 -1.05 20.55 -12.07
CA VAL A 120 -0.85 19.39 -12.97
C VAL A 120 -2.15 18.64 -13.22
N HIS A 121 -2.94 18.40 -12.16
CA HIS A 121 -4.26 17.76 -12.30
C HIS A 121 -5.24 18.62 -13.09
N LEU A 122 -5.25 19.93 -12.85
CA LEU A 122 -6.10 20.86 -13.60
C LEU A 122 -5.74 20.85 -15.10
N CYS A 123 -4.45 20.86 -15.43
CA CYS A 123 -3.99 20.85 -16.80
C CYS A 123 -4.32 19.52 -17.50
N ALA A 124 -4.22 18.39 -16.80
CA ALA A 124 -4.61 17.08 -17.31
C ALA A 124 -6.12 17.01 -17.62
N VAL A 125 -6.97 17.56 -16.74
CA VAL A 125 -8.42 17.61 -16.96
C VAL A 125 -8.76 18.54 -18.13
N ALA A 126 -8.20 19.75 -18.16
CA ALA A 126 -8.45 20.72 -19.22
C ALA A 126 -7.97 20.22 -20.60
N GLY A 127 -6.76 19.63 -20.65
CA GLY A 127 -6.21 19.03 -21.86
C GLY A 127 -7.03 17.82 -22.34
N GLY A 128 -7.55 17.01 -21.41
CA GLY A 128 -8.45 15.90 -21.72
C GLY A 128 -9.75 16.37 -22.38
N VAL A 129 -10.41 17.37 -21.81
CA VAL A 129 -11.66 17.94 -22.38
C VAL A 129 -11.42 18.51 -23.78
N TYR A 130 -10.34 19.28 -23.96
CA TYR A 130 -10.00 19.85 -25.27
C TYR A 130 -9.75 18.76 -26.32
N THR A 131 -9.02 17.71 -25.94
CA THR A 131 -8.72 16.58 -26.84
C THR A 131 -10.00 15.87 -27.29
N VAL A 132 -10.91 15.59 -26.36
CA VAL A 132 -12.20 14.95 -26.68
C VAL A 132 -13.04 15.85 -27.60
N ALA A 133 -13.10 17.15 -27.32
CA ALA A 133 -13.83 18.09 -28.18
C ALA A 133 -13.29 18.11 -29.62
N SER A 134 -11.96 18.15 -29.80
CA SER A 134 -11.34 18.13 -31.13
C SER A 134 -11.60 16.82 -31.89
N PHE A 135 -11.61 15.67 -31.20
CA PHE A 135 -11.95 14.40 -31.83
C PHE A 135 -13.40 14.34 -32.30
N LEU A 136 -14.34 14.90 -31.52
CA LEU A 136 -15.75 14.94 -31.90
C LEU A 136 -15.97 15.82 -33.13
N GLU A 137 -15.36 17.01 -33.17
CA GLU A 137 -15.47 17.92 -34.30
C GLU A 137 -14.90 17.30 -35.59
N ALA A 138 -13.70 16.72 -35.51
CA ALA A 138 -13.09 16.01 -36.64
C ALA A 138 -13.93 14.81 -37.10
N GLY A 139 -14.54 14.07 -36.15
CA GLY A 139 -15.43 12.95 -36.44
C GLY A 139 -16.67 13.38 -37.23
N VAL A 140 -17.31 14.49 -36.85
CA VAL A 140 -18.47 15.05 -37.55
C VAL A 140 -18.08 15.48 -38.97
N GLU A 141 -16.95 16.16 -39.15
CA GLU A 141 -16.49 16.60 -40.47
C GLU A 141 -16.24 15.41 -41.43
N ILE A 142 -15.61 14.34 -40.92
CA ILE A 142 -15.36 13.12 -41.71
C ILE A 142 -16.68 12.47 -42.13
N LEU A 143 -17.66 12.38 -41.23
CA LEU A 143 -18.97 11.80 -41.53
C LEU A 143 -19.72 12.60 -42.59
N GLU A 144 -19.72 13.94 -42.51
CA GLU A 144 -20.31 14.78 -43.54
C GLU A 144 -19.64 14.60 -44.90
N LYS A 145 -18.32 14.49 -44.92
CA LYS A 145 -17.53 14.28 -46.14
C LYS A 145 -17.85 12.92 -46.77
N GLN A 146 -18.01 11.87 -45.97
CA GLN A 146 -18.43 10.55 -46.47
C GLN A 146 -19.84 10.58 -47.04
N ARG A 147 -20.79 11.24 -46.34
CA ARG A 147 -22.17 11.38 -46.83
C ARG A 147 -22.23 12.10 -48.17
N LYS A 148 -21.50 13.21 -48.33
CA LYS A 148 -21.41 13.95 -49.61
C LYS A 148 -20.80 13.10 -50.73
N ARG A 149 -19.77 12.29 -50.44
CA ARG A 149 -19.17 11.36 -51.42
C ARG A 149 -20.16 10.29 -51.86
N GLN A 150 -20.92 9.72 -50.92
CA GLN A 150 -21.91 8.69 -51.20
C GLN A 150 -23.07 9.24 -52.05
N GLN A 151 -23.55 10.45 -51.78
CA GLN A 151 -24.56 11.10 -52.61
C GLN A 151 -24.06 11.34 -54.04
N ARG A 152 -22.81 11.78 -54.20
CA ARG A 152 -22.19 11.97 -55.52
C ARG A 152 -22.01 10.66 -56.27
N SER A 153 -21.62 9.56 -55.61
CA SER A 153 -21.50 8.26 -56.27
C SER A 153 -22.86 7.72 -56.73
N VAL A 154 -23.91 7.90 -55.93
CA VAL A 154 -25.27 7.50 -56.31
C VAL A 154 -25.78 8.33 -57.50
N ALA A 155 -25.60 9.66 -57.46
CA ALA A 155 -25.99 10.53 -58.56
C ALA A 155 -25.23 10.20 -59.86
N ASN A 156 -23.92 9.95 -59.78
CA ASN A 156 -23.12 9.55 -60.94
C ASN A 156 -23.58 8.20 -61.52
N ALA A 157 -23.90 7.22 -60.66
CA ALA A 157 -24.40 5.91 -61.10
C ALA A 157 -25.77 6.01 -61.81
N GLN A 158 -26.65 6.89 -61.35
CA GLN A 158 -27.93 7.16 -62.01
C GLN A 158 -27.74 7.82 -63.38
N ASN A 159 -26.84 8.80 -63.47
CA ASN A 159 -26.54 9.49 -64.73
C ASN A 159 -25.91 8.56 -65.77
N THR A 160 -25.00 7.65 -65.37
CA THR A 160 -24.44 6.65 -66.29
C THR A 160 -25.47 5.61 -66.71
N ALA A 161 -26.34 5.15 -65.81
CA ALA A 161 -27.43 4.23 -66.16
C ALA A 161 -28.42 4.86 -67.16
N ALA A 162 -28.78 6.13 -66.97
CA ALA A 162 -29.65 6.87 -67.88
C ALA A 162 -29.00 7.08 -69.26
N ALA A 163 -27.71 7.41 -69.32
CA ALA A 163 -26.96 7.56 -70.57
C ALA A 163 -26.84 6.23 -71.35
N LEU A 164 -26.62 5.11 -70.65
CA LEU A 164 -26.60 3.78 -71.27
C LEU A 164 -27.97 3.39 -71.83
N ALA A 165 -29.06 3.69 -71.12
CA ALA A 165 -30.42 3.41 -71.59
C ALA A 165 -30.79 4.19 -72.86
N GLN A 166 -30.30 5.43 -72.99
CA GLN A 166 -30.52 6.25 -74.20
C GLN A 166 -29.76 5.71 -75.43
N ASN A 167 -28.55 5.17 -75.25
CA ASN A 167 -27.75 4.60 -76.34
C ASN A 167 -28.25 3.23 -76.85
N VAL A 168 -29.08 2.50 -76.08
CA VAL A 168 -29.66 1.21 -76.49
C VAL A 168 -30.99 1.39 -77.24
N ALA A 169 -31.63 2.55 -77.11
CA ALA A 169 -32.91 2.86 -77.75
C ALA A 169 -32.79 3.53 -79.13
N SER A 170 -31.55 3.76 -79.60
CA SER A 170 -31.19 4.32 -80.91
C SER A 170 -30.52 3.27 -81.79
#